data_AF-A0A7D9L9A1-F1
#
_entry.id   AF-A0A7D9L9A1-F1
#
_cell.length_a   1.000
_cell.length_b   1.000
_cell.length_c   1.000
_cell.angle_alpha   90.00
_cell.angle_beta   90.00
_cell.angle_gamma   90.00
#
_symmetry.space_group_name_H-M   'P 1'
#
loop_
_entity.id
_entity.type
_entity.pdbx_description
1 polymer ?
#
loop_
_entity_poly.entity_id
_entity_poly.type
_entity_poly.pdbx_seq_one_letter_code
_entity_poly.pdbx_strand_id
1 'polypeptide(L)'
;MDILNRFSSWFKLKHAVALGTKYVNILQIRVSQKRAGQEPNVRGKSLSMSVLVEDLQQAEHRIIKNVQQHYFHEEVTVLQNLKDGQFKNYAETKTRNQKLKHISSLHRLDPFVDQHGIVRVGGRIKHADVTFQQKHPVVLPKNSYITTLVI
;
A
#
# COMPACT_ATOMS: atom_id res chain seq x y z
N MET A 1 7.49 -14.36 -0.41
CA MET A 1 6.98 -13.95 0.92
C MET A 1 8.04 -14.05 2.02
N ASP A 2 9.13 -14.83 1.84
CA ASP A 2 10.10 -15.13 2.93
C ASP A 2 10.94 -13.96 3.46
N ILE A 3 11.16 -12.89 2.69
CA ILE A 3 12.00 -11.78 3.17
C ILE A 3 11.30 -10.96 4.26
N LEU A 4 9.96 -10.92 4.27
CA LEU A 4 9.17 -10.18 5.26
C LEU A 4 9.28 -10.83 6.65
N ASN A 5 9.45 -12.15 6.71
CA ASN A 5 9.54 -12.92 7.95
C ASN A 5 10.90 -12.81 8.66
N ARG A 6 11.89 -12.16 8.03
CA ARG A 6 13.24 -11.98 8.61
C ARG A 6 13.33 -10.81 9.59
N PHE A 7 12.30 -9.98 9.67
CA PHE A 7 12.31 -8.77 10.47
C PHE A 7 11.39 -8.91 11.67
N SER A 8 11.91 -8.79 12.88
CA SER A 8 11.11 -8.78 14.11
C SER A 8 10.55 -7.40 14.50
N SER A 9 10.71 -6.40 13.63
CA SER A 9 10.28 -5.03 13.91
C SER A 9 9.71 -4.39 12.65
N TRP A 10 8.49 -3.85 12.77
CA TRP A 10 7.85 -3.08 11.72
C TRP A 10 8.71 -1.91 11.24
N PHE A 11 9.32 -1.18 12.17
CA PHE A 11 10.21 -0.06 11.83
C PHE A 11 11.44 -0.53 11.03
N LYS A 12 12.11 -1.60 11.46
CA LYS A 12 13.27 -2.15 10.74
C LYS A 12 12.90 -2.62 9.34
N LEU A 13 11.73 -3.27 9.21
CA LEU A 13 11.20 -3.69 7.91
C LEU A 13 10.93 -2.49 7.00
N LYS A 14 10.22 -1.47 7.47
CA LYS A 14 9.96 -0.24 6.70
C LYS A 14 11.25 0.42 6.24
N HIS A 15 12.22 0.53 7.14
CA HIS A 15 13.51 1.13 6.82
C HIS A 15 14.30 0.32 5.78
N ALA A 16 14.30 -1.01 5.88
CA ALA A 16 14.95 -1.87 4.90
C ALA A 16 14.30 -1.75 3.51
N VAL A 17 12.96 -1.75 3.44
CA VAL A 17 12.21 -1.56 2.19
C VAL A 17 12.43 -0.16 1.61
N ALA A 18 12.52 0.87 2.46
CA ALA A 18 12.84 2.23 2.05
C ALA A 18 14.24 2.31 1.41
N LEU A 19 15.27 1.78 2.08
CA LEU A 19 16.63 1.72 1.54
C LEU A 19 16.70 0.96 0.22
N GLY A 20 16.06 -0.21 0.14
CA GLY A 20 16.02 -1.01 -1.08
C GLY A 20 15.36 -0.25 -2.24
N THR A 21 14.27 0.46 -1.97
CA THR A 21 13.57 1.27 -2.99
C THR A 21 14.43 2.42 -3.48
N LYS A 22 15.11 3.15 -2.57
CA LYS A 22 16.03 4.23 -2.95
C LYS A 22 17.19 3.71 -3.78
N TYR A 23 17.78 2.59 -3.37
CA TYR A 23 18.88 1.97 -4.12
C TYR A 23 18.46 1.59 -5.53
N VAL A 24 17.30 0.93 -5.70
CA VAL A 24 16.76 0.60 -7.03
C VAL A 24 16.52 1.87 -7.86
N ASN A 25 15.96 2.93 -7.28
CA ASN A 25 15.74 4.20 -7.98
C ASN A 25 17.06 4.83 -8.45
N ILE A 26 18.08 4.85 -7.60
CA ILE A 26 19.43 5.32 -7.96
C ILE A 26 19.98 4.52 -9.15
N LEU A 27 19.84 3.19 -9.14
CA LEU A 27 20.28 2.34 -10.24
C LEU A 27 19.48 2.63 -11.51
N GLN A 28 18.16 2.79 -11.42
CA GLN A 28 17.30 3.11 -12.57
C GLN A 28 17.69 4.45 -13.22
N ILE A 29 17.94 5.49 -12.42
CA ILE A 29 18.41 6.80 -12.89
C ILE A 29 19.76 6.67 -13.60
N ARG A 30 20.71 5.91 -13.03
CA ARG A 30 22.02 5.71 -13.66
C ARG A 30 21.91 4.96 -14.98
N VAL A 31 21.05 3.93 -15.03
CA VAL A 31 20.80 3.17 -16.26
C VAL A 31 20.14 4.05 -17.32
N SER A 32 19.19 4.92 -16.96
CA SER A 32 18.54 5.82 -17.92
C SER A 32 19.50 6.89 -18.46
N GLN A 33 20.34 7.49 -17.61
CA GLN A 33 21.38 8.44 -18.01
C GLN A 33 22.39 7.82 -18.96
N LYS A 34 22.90 6.62 -18.64
CA LYS A 34 23.83 5.89 -19.51
C LYS A 34 23.21 5.59 -20.87
N ARG A 35 21.93 5.19 -20.91
CA ARG A 35 21.19 4.95 -22.17
C ARG A 35 20.99 6.23 -22.99
N ALA A 36 20.90 7.38 -22.34
CA ALA A 36 20.78 8.69 -23.00
C ALA A 36 22.13 9.30 -23.42
N GLY A 37 23.25 8.57 -23.24
CA GLY A 37 24.59 9.08 -23.56
C GLY A 37 25.08 10.19 -22.63
N GLN A 38 24.42 10.40 -21.48
CA GLN A 38 24.84 11.38 -20.48
C GLN A 38 25.89 10.76 -19.55
N GLU A 39 26.96 11.51 -19.25
CA GLU A 39 27.93 11.09 -18.25
C GLU A 39 27.29 11.02 -16.85
N PRO A 40 27.71 10.05 -16.01
CA PRO A 40 27.18 9.93 -14.67
C PRO A 40 27.49 11.20 -13.88
N ASN A 41 26.45 11.93 -13.46
CA ASN A 41 26.64 13.10 -12.61
C ASN A 41 27.06 12.64 -11.19
N VAL A 42 28.37 12.53 -10.97
CA VAL A 42 28.99 12.02 -9.72
C VAL A 42 28.77 12.96 -8.53
N ARG A 43 28.36 14.21 -8.76
CA ARG A 43 28.24 15.26 -7.73
C ARG A 43 26.81 15.72 -7.42
N GLY A 44 25.81 15.10 -8.03
CA GLY A 44 24.43 15.48 -7.81
C GLY A 44 23.96 15.15 -6.39
N LYS A 45 23.55 16.19 -5.65
CA LYS A 45 22.79 16.19 -4.37
C LYS A 45 21.56 15.23 -4.34
N SER A 46 21.24 14.58 -5.46
CA SER A 46 20.01 13.86 -5.78
C SER A 46 20.04 12.35 -5.44
N LEU A 47 21.20 11.77 -5.08
CA LEU A 47 21.35 10.33 -4.80
C LEU A 47 21.64 10.02 -3.31
N SER A 48 21.00 10.75 -2.39
CA SER A 48 21.17 10.51 -0.95
C SER A 48 20.54 9.19 -0.53
N MET A 49 21.29 8.37 0.21
CA MET A 49 20.80 7.13 0.86
C MET A 49 20.15 7.38 2.23
N SER A 50 20.06 8.64 2.67
CA SER A 50 19.34 8.99 3.89
C SER A 50 17.85 8.69 3.74
N VAL A 51 17.26 8.03 4.74
CA VAL A 51 15.83 7.68 4.77
C VAL A 51 15.06 8.81 5.43
N LEU A 52 14.13 9.41 4.67
CA LEU A 52 13.21 10.43 5.14
C LEU A 52 11.90 9.82 5.62
N VAL A 53 11.06 10.65 6.26
CA VAL A 53 9.72 10.23 6.70
C VAL A 53 8.87 9.80 5.51
N GLU A 54 8.93 10.53 4.38
CA GLU A 54 8.19 10.13 3.18
C GLU A 54 8.65 8.76 2.63
N ASP A 55 9.94 8.43 2.74
CA ASP A 55 10.46 7.13 2.32
C ASP A 55 9.86 5.99 3.17
N LEU A 56 9.74 6.22 4.49
CA LEU A 56 9.11 5.27 5.41
C LEU A 56 7.62 5.12 5.14
N GLN A 57 6.92 6.21 4.83
CA GLN A 57 5.50 6.18 4.45
C GLN A 57 5.28 5.43 3.13
N GLN A 58 6.14 5.66 2.13
CA GLN A 58 6.08 4.91 0.87
C GLN A 58 6.39 3.42 1.08
N ALA A 59 7.37 3.10 1.92
CA ALA A 59 7.69 1.71 2.27
C ALA A 59 6.50 1.02 2.96
N GLU A 60 5.87 1.69 3.91
CA GLU A 60 4.65 1.23 4.57
C GLU A 60 3.55 0.90 3.56
N HIS A 61 3.23 1.84 2.68
CA HIS A 61 2.21 1.64 1.65
C HIS A 61 2.55 0.46 0.73
N ARG A 62 3.81 0.33 0.32
CA ARG A 62 4.28 -0.78 -0.54
C ARG A 62 4.12 -2.14 0.15
N ILE A 63 4.52 -2.24 1.42
CA ILE A 63 4.41 -3.49 2.18
C ILE A 63 2.95 -3.88 2.34
N ILE A 64 2.11 -2.96 2.82
CA ILE A 64 0.67 -3.20 3.03
C ILE A 64 0.00 -3.61 1.72
N LYS A 65 0.24 -2.85 0.64
CA LYS A 65 -0.32 -3.16 -0.68
C LYS A 65 0.10 -4.55 -1.16
N ASN A 66 1.37 -4.92 -1.00
CA ASN A 66 1.85 -6.24 -1.39
C ASN A 66 1.19 -7.37 -0.58
N VAL A 67 1.05 -7.19 0.74
CA VAL A 67 0.34 -8.14 1.61
C VAL A 67 -1.11 -8.29 1.17
N GLN A 68 -1.82 -7.18 0.94
CA GLN A 68 -3.21 -7.23 0.48
C GLN A 68 -3.34 -7.88 -0.90
N GLN A 69 -2.44 -7.59 -1.84
CA GLN A 69 -2.43 -8.23 -3.15
C GLN A 69 -2.23 -9.75 -3.08
N HIS A 70 -1.52 -10.24 -2.06
CA HIS A 70 -1.31 -11.66 -1.86
C HIS A 70 -2.49 -12.36 -1.17
N TYR A 71 -3.02 -11.77 -0.09
CA TYR A 71 -4.07 -12.40 0.73
C TYR A 71 -5.50 -12.08 0.27
N PHE A 72 -5.69 -10.95 -0.42
CA PHE A 72 -6.99 -10.45 -0.87
C PHE A 72 -7.00 -10.19 -2.38
N HIS A 73 -6.33 -11.05 -3.15
CA HIS A 73 -6.12 -10.83 -4.58
C HIS A 73 -7.44 -10.62 -5.34
N GLU A 74 -8.44 -11.46 -5.09
CA GLU A 74 -9.75 -11.40 -5.73
C GLU A 74 -10.51 -10.13 -5.32
N GLU A 75 -10.51 -9.79 -4.03
CA GLU A 75 -11.18 -8.59 -3.54
C GLU A 75 -10.53 -7.32 -4.08
N VAL A 76 -9.20 -7.25 -4.09
CA VAL A 76 -8.44 -6.14 -4.69
C VAL A 76 -8.80 -6.02 -6.17
N THR A 77 -8.88 -7.11 -6.91
CA THR A 77 -9.26 -7.11 -8.33
C THR A 77 -10.68 -6.57 -8.53
N VAL A 78 -11.66 -7.06 -7.76
CA VAL A 78 -13.04 -6.56 -7.82
C VAL A 78 -13.10 -5.07 -7.48
N LEU A 79 -12.45 -4.64 -6.40
CA LEU A 79 -12.46 -3.24 -5.97
C LEU A 79 -11.75 -2.31 -6.95
N GLN A 80 -10.64 -2.77 -7.56
CA GLN A 80 -9.90 -2.02 -8.58
C GLN A 80 -10.61 -1.99 -9.94
N ASN A 81 -11.60 -2.83 -10.21
CA ASN A 81 -12.39 -2.73 -11.44
C ASN A 81 -13.59 -1.79 -11.29
N LEU A 82 -13.87 -1.34 -10.07
CA LEU A 82 -14.99 -0.47 -9.72
C LEU A 82 -14.52 0.98 -9.46
N LYS A 83 -13.46 1.45 -10.15
CA LYS A 83 -12.64 2.66 -9.86
C LYS A 83 -13.34 4.03 -9.92
N ASP A 84 -14.44 4.21 -9.21
CA ASP A 84 -14.76 5.52 -8.66
C ASP A 84 -14.58 5.40 -7.15
N GLY A 85 -13.42 5.89 -6.69
CA GLY A 85 -12.85 5.72 -5.34
C GLY A 85 -13.68 6.26 -4.15
N GLN A 86 -14.96 6.48 -4.33
CA GLN A 86 -16.00 6.67 -3.32
C GLN A 86 -17.30 6.18 -4.00
N PHE A 87 -17.94 5.11 -3.53
CA PHE A 87 -19.21 4.67 -4.12
C PHE A 87 -20.23 5.79 -3.96
N LYS A 88 -20.61 6.41 -5.09
CA LYS A 88 -21.32 7.69 -5.12
C LYS A 88 -22.78 7.50 -4.70
N ASN A 89 -23.29 6.28 -4.78
CA ASN A 89 -24.65 5.93 -4.46
C ASN A 89 -24.80 4.51 -3.85
N TYR A 90 -25.99 4.28 -3.29
CA TYR A 90 -26.36 3.01 -2.66
C TYR A 90 -26.36 1.82 -3.63
N ALA A 91 -26.71 2.04 -4.91
CA ALA A 91 -26.82 0.99 -5.91
C ALA A 91 -25.45 0.38 -6.27
N GLU A 92 -24.43 1.21 -6.47
CA GLU A 92 -23.05 0.79 -6.70
C GLU A 92 -22.49 0.04 -5.48
N THR A 93 -22.73 0.58 -4.28
CA THR A 93 -22.33 -0.04 -3.01
C THR A 93 -22.95 -1.44 -2.86
N LYS A 94 -24.24 -1.58 -3.20
CA LYS A 94 -24.97 -2.86 -3.15
C LYS A 94 -24.40 -3.86 -4.14
N THR A 95 -24.16 -3.45 -5.38
CA THR A 95 -23.58 -4.31 -6.43
C THR A 95 -22.18 -4.81 -6.05
N ARG A 96 -21.33 -3.91 -5.52
CA ARG A 96 -20.01 -4.28 -4.99
C ARG A 96 -20.12 -5.28 -3.85
N ASN A 97 -20.97 -5.01 -2.86
CA ASN A 97 -21.15 -5.88 -1.70
C ASN A 97 -21.66 -7.25 -2.11
N GLN A 98 -22.53 -7.34 -3.11
CA GLN A 98 -22.97 -8.62 -3.68
C GLN A 98 -21.80 -9.38 -4.28
N LYS A 99 -20.99 -8.75 -5.14
CA LYS A 99 -19.80 -9.39 -5.73
C LYS A 99 -18.82 -9.87 -4.66
N LEU A 100 -18.49 -9.02 -3.68
CA LEU A 100 -17.54 -9.37 -2.61
C LEU A 100 -18.10 -10.38 -1.61
N LYS A 101 -19.41 -10.45 -1.41
CA LYS A 101 -20.03 -11.43 -0.50
C LYS A 101 -19.77 -12.87 -0.94
N HIS A 102 -19.62 -13.10 -2.23
CA HIS A 102 -19.25 -14.41 -2.78
C HIS A 102 -17.76 -14.74 -2.62
N ILE A 103 -16.91 -13.74 -2.35
CA ILE A 103 -15.46 -13.89 -2.26
C ILE A 103 -15.02 -13.98 -0.80
N SER A 104 -15.45 -13.05 0.04
CA SER A 104 -15.06 -13.03 1.45
C SER A 104 -15.96 -12.20 2.36
N SER A 105 -15.68 -12.29 3.67
CA SER A 105 -16.33 -11.46 4.67
C SER A 105 -15.96 -9.98 4.60
N LEU A 106 -15.02 -9.57 3.73
CA LEU A 106 -14.60 -8.19 3.59
C LEU A 106 -15.76 -7.26 3.21
N HIS A 107 -16.78 -7.73 2.49
CA HIS A 107 -17.97 -6.93 2.15
C HIS A 107 -18.62 -6.24 3.37
N ARG A 108 -18.53 -6.84 4.57
CA ARG A 108 -19.07 -6.30 5.83
C ARG A 108 -18.33 -5.06 6.34
N LEU A 109 -17.13 -4.80 5.82
CA LEU A 109 -16.27 -3.68 6.20
C LEU A 109 -16.46 -2.44 5.32
N ASP A 110 -17.40 -2.49 4.37
CA ASP A 110 -17.55 -1.46 3.33
C ASP A 110 -16.20 -1.11 2.64
N PRO A 111 -15.48 -2.11 2.10
CA PRO A 111 -14.11 -1.90 1.65
C PRO A 111 -14.04 -1.09 0.35
N PHE A 112 -13.02 -0.25 0.27
CA PHE A 112 -12.66 0.52 -0.93
C PHE A 112 -11.14 0.57 -1.09
N VAL A 113 -10.68 0.93 -2.29
CA VAL A 113 -9.26 1.10 -2.61
C VAL A 113 -8.93 2.60 -2.60
N ASP A 114 -7.93 2.99 -1.81
CA ASP A 114 -7.48 4.37 -1.73
C ASP A 114 -6.56 4.77 -2.91
N GLN A 115 -6.11 6.03 -2.89
CA GLN A 115 -5.19 6.58 -3.90
C GLN A 115 -3.82 5.86 -3.98
N HIS A 116 -3.42 5.14 -2.94
CA HIS A 116 -2.18 4.35 -2.91
C HIS A 116 -2.39 2.90 -3.39
N GLY A 117 -3.63 2.52 -3.68
CA GLY A 117 -4.01 1.17 -4.08
C GLY A 117 -4.16 0.22 -2.90
N ILE A 118 -4.45 0.75 -1.70
CA ILE A 118 -4.60 0.01 -0.45
C ILE A 118 -6.08 -0.14 -0.12
N VAL A 119 -6.48 -1.35 0.26
CA VAL A 119 -7.84 -1.65 0.73
C VAL A 119 -8.03 -1.10 2.15
N ARG A 120 -9.07 -0.28 2.32
CA ARG A 120 -9.43 0.38 3.58
C ARG A 120 -10.90 0.14 3.93
N VAL A 121 -11.23 0.33 5.20
CA VAL A 121 -12.59 0.26 5.76
C VAL A 121 -13.36 1.55 5.51
N GLY A 122 -14.61 1.44 5.06
CA GLY A 122 -15.53 2.55 4.82
C GLY A 122 -16.62 2.74 5.89
N GLY A 123 -17.48 3.73 5.64
CA GLY A 123 -18.85 3.83 6.20
C GLY A 123 -19.02 4.27 7.66
N ARG A 124 -18.39 3.60 8.63
CA ARG A 124 -18.84 3.64 10.05
C ARG A 124 -18.61 4.99 10.76
N ILE A 125 -17.54 5.70 10.44
CA ILE A 125 -17.16 6.97 11.08
C ILE A 125 -16.85 8.06 10.06
N LYS A 126 -17.49 8.01 8.89
CA LYS A 126 -17.25 8.96 7.78
C LYS A 126 -17.44 10.44 8.17
N HIS A 127 -18.29 10.71 9.15
CA HIS A 127 -18.61 12.07 9.63
C HIS A 127 -17.82 12.48 10.89
N ALA A 128 -16.96 11.62 11.43
CA ALA A 128 -16.14 11.97 12.59
C ALA A 128 -15.08 13.01 12.21
N ASP A 129 -14.78 13.95 13.12
CA ASP A 129 -13.71 14.94 12.95
C ASP A 129 -12.36 14.38 13.39
N VAL A 130 -11.85 13.43 12.60
CA VAL A 130 -10.56 12.76 12.81
C VAL A 130 -9.77 12.68 11.51
N THR A 131 -8.51 12.28 11.56
CA THR A 131 -7.69 12.17 10.34
C THR A 131 -8.22 11.11 9.38
N PHE A 132 -7.91 11.23 8.08
CA PHE A 132 -8.30 10.25 7.07
C PHE A 132 -7.90 8.82 7.43
N GLN A 133 -6.70 8.63 7.98
CA GLN A 133 -6.19 7.31 8.38
C GLN A 133 -7.00 6.72 9.53
N GLN A 134 -7.48 7.55 10.46
CA GLN A 134 -8.37 7.13 11.54
C GLN A 134 -9.78 6.82 11.02
N LYS A 135 -10.32 7.63 10.09
CA LYS A 135 -11.63 7.38 9.46
C LYS A 135 -11.63 6.09 8.62
N HIS A 136 -10.53 5.81 7.95
CA HIS A 136 -10.37 4.72 7.00
C HIS A 136 -9.19 3.81 7.35
N PRO A 137 -9.31 2.98 8.40
CA PRO A 137 -8.29 2.02 8.77
C PRO A 137 -7.93 1.07 7.62
N VAL A 138 -6.66 0.67 7.57
CA VAL A 138 -6.16 -0.33 6.62
C VAL A 138 -6.69 -1.71 6.98
N VAL A 139 -7.07 -2.49 5.97
CA VAL A 139 -7.43 -3.90 6.15
C VAL A 139 -6.17 -4.77 6.11
N LEU A 140 -5.84 -5.45 7.21
CA LEU A 140 -4.75 -6.42 7.25
C LEU A 140 -5.27 -7.86 7.41
N PRO A 141 -4.70 -8.85 6.71
CA PRO A 141 -5.07 -10.25 6.85
C PRO A 141 -4.63 -10.80 8.21
N LYS A 142 -5.53 -11.48 8.92
CA LYS A 142 -5.31 -12.01 10.27
C LYS A 142 -4.06 -12.91 10.38
N ASN A 143 -3.80 -13.72 9.36
CA ASN A 143 -2.75 -14.74 9.39
C ASN A 143 -1.42 -14.28 8.75
N SER A 144 -1.26 -12.98 8.47
CA SER A 144 0.00 -12.45 7.95
C SER A 144 0.95 -12.08 9.07
N TYR A 145 2.23 -12.44 8.91
CA TYR A 145 3.30 -12.00 9.80
C TYR A 145 3.38 -10.48 9.94
N ILE A 146 3.03 -9.74 8.88
CA ILE A 146 2.98 -8.26 8.93
C ILE A 146 1.96 -7.78 9.96
N THR A 147 0.83 -8.46 10.10
CA THR A 147 -0.19 -8.13 11.12
C THR A 147 0.40 -8.33 12.52
N THR A 148 1.19 -9.39 12.73
CA THR A 148 1.91 -9.63 13.99
C THR A 148 2.99 -8.57 14.28
N LEU A 149 3.61 -7.99 13.26
CA LEU A 149 4.63 -6.95 13.47
C LEU A 149 4.04 -5.57 13.83
N VAL A 150 2.78 -5.32 13.48
CA VAL A 150 2.11 -4.02 13.66
C VAL A 150 1.37 -3.91 14.99
N ILE A 151 0.92 -5.04 15.55
CA ILE A 151 0.19 -5.14 16.83
C ILE A 151 1.18 -5.40 17.95
#